data_AF-A0A0R3QW13-F1
#
_entry.id   AF-A0A0R3QW13-F1
#
_cell.length_a   1.000
_cell.length_b   1.000
_cell.length_c   1.000
_cell.angle_alpha   90.00
_cell.angle_beta   90.00
_cell.angle_gamma   90.00
#
_symmetry.space_group_name_H-M   'P 1'
#
loop_
_entity.id
_entity.type
_entity.pdbx_description
1 polymer ?
#
loop_
_entity_poly.entity_id
_entity_poly.type
_entity_poly.pdbx_seq_one_letter_code
_entity_poly.pdbx_strand_id
1 'polypeptide(L)'
;LLETKNAFDMNNELRKAAVMFLRNAIGRILADRDIKRKEHAQLRKACEQAIEELDTDRIDEGQGTTTNVLPSKGQYIYADRYFLPFDLACHSRLPRIVIIALDCLQKLIAYGHLVGNGIDVANPDRLLIDRIVEAICSPFYGPNTDEGVQLQILKVMNHLLIILL
;
A
#
# COMPACT_ATOMS: atom_id res chain seq x y z
N LEU A 1 23.91 22.37 -3.98
CA LEU A 1 24.58 21.39 -3.08
C LEU A 1 23.85 21.24 -1.74
N LEU A 2 23.57 22.32 -1.00
CA LEU A 2 22.75 22.27 0.22
C LEU A 2 21.26 21.96 -0.07
N GLU A 3 20.67 22.59 -1.08
CA GLU A 3 19.27 22.30 -1.48
C GLU A 3 19.06 20.86 -1.99
N THR A 4 20.02 20.35 -2.74
CA THR A 4 20.00 18.96 -3.24
C THR A 4 20.17 17.92 -2.12
N LYS A 5 20.92 18.26 -1.06
CA LYS A 5 21.09 17.40 0.12
C LYS A 5 19.82 17.36 0.98
N ASN A 6 19.21 18.51 1.23
CA ASN A 6 17.95 18.60 1.95
C ASN A 6 16.80 17.89 1.22
N ALA A 7 16.73 18.00 -0.11
CA ALA A 7 15.74 17.28 -0.92
C ALA A 7 15.95 15.75 -0.92
N PHE A 8 17.20 15.29 -0.82
CA PHE A 8 17.52 13.87 -0.69
C PHE A 8 17.12 13.33 0.69
N ASP A 9 17.47 14.04 1.76
CA ASP A 9 17.15 13.64 3.14
C ASP A 9 15.63 13.62 3.39
N MET A 10 14.89 14.60 2.88
CA MET A 10 13.41 14.65 3.01
C MET A 10 12.71 13.52 2.25
N ASN A 11 13.20 13.15 1.06
CA ASN A 11 12.67 12.01 0.30
C ASN A 11 12.95 10.67 1.00
N ASN A 12 14.08 10.55 1.69
CA ASN A 12 14.40 9.36 2.48
C ASN A 12 13.44 9.21 3.68
N GLU A 13 13.08 10.30 4.34
CA GLU A 13 12.12 10.26 5.45
C GLU A 13 10.69 9.91 4.99
N LEU A 14 10.24 10.44 3.85
CA LEU A 14 8.96 10.05 3.23
C LEU A 14 8.93 8.55 2.87
N ARG A 15 10.02 8.06 2.28
CA ARG A 15 10.20 6.63 1.98
C ARG A 15 10.14 5.78 3.26
N LYS A 16 10.88 6.14 4.31
CA LYS A 16 10.84 5.41 5.59
C LYS A 16 9.43 5.40 6.18
N ALA A 17 8.72 6.53 6.12
CA ALA A 17 7.33 6.61 6.57
C ALA A 17 6.42 5.64 5.81
N ALA A 18 6.55 5.54 4.49
CA ALA A 18 5.80 4.59 3.67
C ALA A 18 6.09 3.12 4.02
N VAL A 19 7.36 2.73 4.22
CA VAL A 19 7.72 1.39 4.72
C VAL A 19 7.09 1.13 6.08
N MET A 20 7.15 2.11 6.99
CA MET A 20 6.54 1.99 8.32
C MET A 20 5.02 1.82 8.24
N PHE A 21 4.33 2.54 7.34
CA PHE A 21 2.88 2.39 7.14
C PHE A 21 2.53 1.01 6.60
N LEU A 22 3.22 0.56 5.55
CA LEU A 22 3.03 -0.77 4.94
C LEU A 22 3.22 -1.87 5.99
N ARG A 23 4.37 -1.87 6.67
CA ARG A 23 4.70 -2.89 7.66
C ARG A 23 3.69 -2.90 8.81
N ASN A 24 3.34 -1.72 9.33
CA ASN A 24 2.39 -1.63 10.44
C ASN A 24 0.99 -2.11 10.03
N ALA A 25 0.50 -1.71 8.86
CA ALA A 25 -0.80 -2.13 8.37
C ALA A 25 -0.84 -3.66 8.13
N ILE A 26 0.15 -4.20 7.42
CA ILE A 26 0.23 -5.64 7.12
C ILE A 26 0.40 -6.45 8.42
N GLY A 27 1.23 -5.98 9.36
CA GLY A 27 1.39 -6.61 10.67
C GLY A 27 0.09 -6.63 11.48
N ARG A 28 -0.68 -5.53 11.46
CA ARG A 28 -2.00 -5.46 12.11
C ARG A 28 -3.03 -6.38 11.46
N ILE A 29 -2.99 -6.50 10.13
CA ILE A 29 -3.81 -7.45 9.37
C ILE A 29 -3.47 -8.88 9.83
N LEU A 30 -2.20 -9.29 9.77
CA LEU A 30 -1.75 -10.64 10.20
C LEU A 30 -2.03 -10.96 11.69
N ALA A 31 -2.10 -9.95 12.54
CA ALA A 31 -2.44 -10.13 13.96
C ALA A 31 -3.92 -10.49 14.19
N ASP A 32 -4.79 -10.24 13.22
CA ASP A 32 -6.21 -10.57 13.34
C ASP A 32 -6.42 -12.10 13.35
N ARG A 33 -7.23 -12.57 14.30
CA ARG A 33 -7.47 -14.00 14.53
C ARG A 33 -8.18 -14.64 13.33
N ASP A 34 -9.00 -13.89 12.62
CA ASP A 34 -9.80 -14.41 11.52
C ASP A 34 -8.93 -14.71 10.27
N ILE A 35 -7.78 -14.05 10.10
CA ILE A 35 -6.84 -14.33 9.00
C ILE A 35 -6.15 -15.69 9.15
N LYS A 36 -6.14 -16.26 10.36
CA LYS A 36 -5.59 -17.60 10.59
C LYS A 36 -6.46 -18.71 10.00
N ARG A 37 -7.70 -18.41 9.58
CA ARG A 37 -8.61 -19.35 8.92
C ARG A 37 -8.11 -19.72 7.53
N LYS A 38 -8.44 -20.93 7.06
CA LYS A 38 -8.05 -21.42 5.73
C LYS A 38 -8.60 -20.55 4.58
N GLU A 39 -9.77 -19.94 4.79
CA GLU A 39 -10.43 -19.04 3.83
C GLU A 39 -9.55 -17.82 3.47
N HIS A 40 -8.69 -17.38 4.39
CA HIS A 40 -7.79 -16.24 4.19
C HIS A 40 -6.33 -16.65 4.02
N ALA A 41 -6.06 -17.92 3.68
CA ALA A 41 -4.69 -18.42 3.52
C ALA A 41 -3.90 -17.65 2.44
N GLN A 42 -4.57 -17.25 1.35
CA GLN A 42 -3.95 -16.44 0.30
C GLN A 42 -3.59 -15.03 0.79
N LEU A 43 -4.49 -14.37 1.51
CA LEU A 43 -4.23 -13.07 2.14
C LEU A 43 -3.06 -13.18 3.11
N ARG A 44 -3.04 -14.19 3.97
CA ARG A 44 -1.97 -14.42 4.94
C ARG A 44 -0.61 -14.57 4.24
N LYS A 45 -0.55 -15.40 3.19
CA LYS A 45 0.68 -15.62 2.43
C LYS A 45 1.17 -14.34 1.75
N ALA A 46 0.26 -13.57 1.14
CA ALA A 46 0.59 -12.29 0.51
C ALA A 46 1.12 -11.27 1.54
N CYS A 47 0.54 -11.22 2.74
CA CYS A 47 1.02 -10.38 3.82
C CYS A 47 2.38 -10.81 4.38
N GLU A 48 2.60 -12.11 4.58
CA GLU A 48 3.90 -12.66 5.03
C GLU A 48 5.01 -12.35 4.01
N GLN A 49 4.75 -12.60 2.73
CA GLN A 49 5.68 -12.30 1.64
C GLN A 49 6.00 -10.80 1.57
N ALA A 50 4.99 -9.93 1.66
CA ALA A 50 5.20 -8.50 1.63
C ALA A 50 6.05 -8.00 2.82
N ILE A 51 5.90 -8.57 4.02
CA ILE A 51 6.77 -8.22 5.16
C ILE A 51 8.21 -8.68 4.93
N GLU A 52 8.42 -9.88 4.40
CA GLU A 52 9.75 -10.43 4.12
C GLU A 52 10.51 -9.59 3.08
N GLU A 53 9.82 -9.18 2.01
CA GLU A 53 10.37 -8.26 0.99
C GLU A 53 10.70 -6.89 1.60
N LEU A 54 9.80 -6.33 2.41
CA LEU A 54 10.03 -5.06 3.13
C LEU A 54 11.16 -5.14 4.16
N ASP A 55 11.44 -6.32 4.73
CA ASP A 55 12.57 -6.52 5.65
C ASP A 55 13.90 -6.67 4.88
N THR A 56 13.89 -7.35 3.74
CA THR A 56 15.06 -7.51 2.87
C THR A 56 15.53 -6.16 2.30
N ASP A 57 14.58 -5.33 1.83
CA ASP A 57 14.85 -3.98 1.32
C ASP A 57 15.48 -3.04 2.39
N ARG A 58 15.30 -3.34 3.70
CA ARG A 58 15.89 -2.56 4.80
C ARG A 58 17.32 -2.98 5.15
N ILE A 59 17.69 -4.22 4.85
CA ILE A 59 19.02 -4.78 5.15
C ILE A 59 20.05 -4.29 4.13
N ASP A 60 19.65 -4.10 2.87
CA ASP A 60 20.53 -3.61 1.80
C ASP A 60 20.94 -2.14 1.98
N GLU A 61 20.17 -1.35 2.74
CA GLU A 61 20.55 0.02 3.13
C GLU A 61 21.61 0.07 4.25
N GLY A 62 21.89 -1.06 4.92
CA GLY A 62 22.86 -1.17 6.01
C GLY A 62 24.29 -1.52 5.59
N GLN A 63 24.50 -1.96 4.34
CA GLN A 63 25.82 -2.29 3.80
C GLN A 63 26.17 -1.36 2.64
N GLY A 64 26.83 -0.24 2.94
CA GLY A 64 27.44 0.59 1.91
C GLY A 64 28.52 -0.20 1.17
N THR A 65 28.28 -0.60 -0.08
CA THR A 65 29.33 -1.01 -1.03
C THR A 65 28.90 -0.77 -2.49
N THR A 66 29.36 0.37 -3.00
CA THR A 66 29.87 0.65 -4.37
C THR A 66 28.99 0.58 -5.63
N THR A 67 29.08 1.70 -6.37
CA THR A 67 29.10 1.83 -7.85
C THR A 67 27.81 1.52 -8.61
N ASN A 68 26.99 2.55 -8.85
CA ASN A 68 26.86 3.09 -10.20
C ASN A 68 26.09 4.43 -10.22
N VAL A 69 26.63 5.34 -11.02
CA VAL A 69 26.09 6.65 -11.38
C VAL A 69 24.80 6.45 -12.17
N LEU A 70 23.64 6.80 -11.60
CA LEU A 70 22.46 7.36 -12.29
C LEU A 70 21.39 7.75 -11.24
N PRO A 71 20.96 9.03 -11.13
CA PRO A 71 19.80 9.39 -10.33
C PRO A 71 18.55 9.14 -11.19
N SER A 72 18.07 7.90 -11.27
CA SER A 72 16.90 7.60 -12.11
C SER A 72 16.17 6.37 -11.56
N LYS A 73 14.96 6.58 -11.00
CA LYS A 73 14.02 5.58 -10.45
C LYS A 73 14.08 5.28 -8.94
N GLY A 74 14.93 5.96 -8.16
CA GLY A 74 15.05 5.76 -6.70
C GLY A 74 14.20 6.68 -5.81
N GLN A 75 13.25 7.44 -6.38
CA GLN A 75 12.54 8.53 -5.67
C GLN A 75 11.23 8.11 -5.00
N TYR A 76 10.69 6.93 -5.35
CA TYR A 76 9.40 6.44 -4.87
C TYR A 76 9.52 4.98 -4.46
N ILE A 77 8.94 4.60 -3.32
CA ILE A 77 8.57 3.19 -3.13
C ILE A 77 7.55 2.87 -4.20
N TYR A 78 7.81 1.84 -5.01
CA TYR A 78 6.77 1.23 -5.82
C TYR A 78 5.79 0.49 -4.89
N ALA A 79 4.98 1.23 -4.13
CA ALA A 79 3.97 0.66 -3.24
C ALA A 79 2.96 -0.16 -4.05
N ASP A 80 2.83 0.13 -5.34
CA ASP A 80 2.17 -0.65 -6.38
C ASP A 80 2.47 -2.17 -6.26
N ARG A 81 3.71 -2.57 -5.95
CA ARG A 81 4.08 -3.99 -5.79
C ARG A 81 3.49 -4.64 -4.55
N TYR A 82 3.31 -3.85 -3.50
CA TYR A 82 2.77 -4.28 -2.21
C TYR A 82 1.24 -4.13 -2.15
N PHE A 83 0.56 -3.84 -3.27
CA PHE A 83 -0.87 -3.63 -3.30
C PHE A 83 -1.70 -4.92 -3.10
N LEU A 84 -1.20 -6.07 -3.59
CA LEU A 84 -1.90 -7.37 -3.53
C LEU A 84 -2.46 -7.75 -2.14
N PRO A 85 -1.71 -7.65 -1.02
CA PRO A 85 -2.27 -7.93 0.30
C PRO A 85 -3.43 -6.99 0.68
N PHE A 86 -3.40 -5.73 0.26
CA PHE A 86 -4.50 -4.78 0.53
C PHE A 86 -5.73 -5.07 -0.32
N ASP A 87 -5.53 -5.46 -1.59
CA ASP A 87 -6.59 -5.92 -2.47
C ASP A 87 -7.35 -7.10 -1.84
N LEU A 88 -6.62 -8.15 -1.43
CA LEU A 88 -7.19 -9.31 -0.76
C LEU A 88 -7.84 -8.95 0.59
N ALA A 89 -7.29 -7.98 1.32
CA ALA A 89 -7.85 -7.50 2.59
C ALA A 89 -9.18 -6.77 2.40
N CYS A 90 -9.32 -5.97 1.33
CA CYS A 90 -10.59 -5.33 0.99
C CYS A 90 -11.68 -6.37 0.65
N HIS A 91 -11.29 -7.47 0.00
CA HIS A 91 -12.19 -8.59 -0.31
C HIS A 91 -12.50 -9.51 0.89
N SER A 92 -11.81 -9.36 2.02
CA SER A 92 -11.96 -10.23 3.19
C SER A 92 -13.32 -10.12 3.89
N ARG A 93 -14.14 -9.10 3.57
CA ARG A 93 -15.46 -8.79 4.18
C ARG A 93 -15.44 -8.56 5.70
N LEU A 94 -14.27 -8.54 6.32
CA LEU A 94 -14.08 -8.33 7.75
C LEU A 94 -13.86 -6.82 8.01
N PRO A 95 -14.82 -6.10 8.63
CA PRO A 95 -14.75 -4.64 8.75
C PRO A 95 -13.45 -4.15 9.40
N ARG A 96 -12.94 -4.86 10.42
CA ARG A 96 -11.67 -4.52 11.10
C ARG A 96 -10.48 -4.51 10.14
N ILE A 97 -10.37 -5.53 9.28
CA ILE A 97 -9.28 -5.69 8.33
C ILE A 97 -9.40 -4.68 7.19
N VAL A 98 -10.62 -4.53 6.67
CA VAL A 98 -10.93 -3.56 5.60
C VAL A 98 -10.57 -2.15 6.05
N ILE A 99 -10.94 -1.74 7.27
CA ILE A 99 -10.60 -0.41 7.81
C ILE A 99 -9.09 -0.19 7.86
N ILE A 100 -8.31 -1.20 8.29
CA ILE A 100 -6.84 -1.11 8.32
C ILE A 100 -6.26 -0.98 6.91
N ALA A 101 -6.79 -1.75 5.96
CA ALA A 101 -6.35 -1.71 4.58
C ALA A 101 -6.62 -0.36 3.93
N LEU A 102 -7.87 0.14 4.04
CA LEU A 102 -8.27 1.44 3.51
C LEU A 102 -7.49 2.60 4.16
N ASP A 103 -7.23 2.56 5.46
CA ASP A 103 -6.42 3.57 6.15
C ASP A 103 -4.98 3.62 5.62
N CYS A 104 -4.38 2.45 5.34
CA CYS A 104 -3.05 2.38 4.75
C CYS A 104 -3.04 2.87 3.29
N LEU A 105 -4.03 2.45 2.48
CA LEU A 105 -4.17 2.90 1.09
C LEU A 105 -4.32 4.42 1.03
N GLN A 106 -5.17 5.00 1.90
CA GLN A 106 -5.33 6.45 1.98
C GLN A 106 -4.01 7.16 2.26
N LYS A 107 -3.20 6.67 3.21
CA LYS A 107 -1.87 7.25 3.48
C LYS A 107 -0.98 7.14 2.26
N LEU A 108 -0.84 5.95 1.68
CA LEU A 108 0.06 5.73 0.54
C LEU A 108 -0.32 6.60 -0.68
N ILE A 109 -1.62 6.77 -0.92
CA ILE A 109 -2.16 7.64 -1.97
C ILE A 109 -1.89 9.11 -1.62
N ALA A 110 -2.23 9.55 -0.39
CA ALA A 110 -2.06 10.94 0.05
C ALA A 110 -0.60 11.42 0.03
N TYR A 111 0.35 10.53 0.35
CA TYR A 111 1.79 10.83 0.29
C TYR A 111 2.39 10.62 -1.11
N GLY A 112 1.61 10.17 -2.11
CA GLY A 112 2.07 9.98 -3.49
C GLY A 112 2.96 8.75 -3.68
N HIS A 113 2.91 7.76 -2.78
CA HIS A 113 3.64 6.49 -2.90
C HIS A 113 2.87 5.42 -3.67
N LEU A 114 1.54 5.52 -3.72
CA LEU A 114 0.66 4.65 -4.50
C LEU A 114 -0.09 5.52 -5.52
N VAL A 115 0.40 5.52 -6.76
CA VAL A 115 -0.18 6.33 -7.86
C VAL A 115 -0.93 5.44 -8.85
N GLY A 116 -0.54 4.17 -8.99
CA GLY A 116 -1.22 3.24 -9.90
C GLY A 116 -0.98 3.50 -11.38
N ASN A 117 0.12 4.20 -11.73
CA ASN A 117 0.55 4.43 -13.12
C ASN A 117 1.14 3.17 -13.79
N GLY A 118 1.39 2.12 -13.02
CA GLY A 118 1.80 0.83 -13.55
C GLY A 118 0.66 0.11 -14.27
N ILE A 119 1.02 -0.81 -15.15
CA ILE A 119 0.08 -1.76 -15.77
C ILE A 119 -0.34 -2.78 -14.69
N ASP A 120 -1.62 -3.14 -14.64
CA ASP A 120 -2.10 -4.20 -13.74
C ASP A 120 -1.48 -5.54 -14.15
N VAL A 121 -0.82 -6.20 -13.19
CA VAL A 121 -0.18 -7.52 -13.39
C VAL A 121 -1.22 -8.59 -13.74
N ALA A 122 -2.46 -8.43 -13.29
CA ALA A 122 -3.55 -9.35 -13.61
C ALA A 122 -4.18 -9.07 -14.99
N ASN A 123 -4.18 -7.81 -15.44
CA ASN A 123 -4.78 -7.40 -16.71
C ASN A 123 -3.91 -6.33 -17.39
N PRO A 124 -3.09 -6.71 -18.38
CA PRO A 124 -2.17 -5.77 -19.01
C PRO A 124 -2.85 -4.66 -19.82
N ASP A 125 -4.16 -4.78 -20.08
CA ASP A 125 -4.97 -3.80 -20.80
C ASP A 125 -5.50 -2.66 -19.90
N ARG A 126 -5.21 -2.69 -18.59
CA ARG A 126 -5.69 -1.69 -17.62
C ARG A 126 -4.57 -1.15 -16.73
N LEU A 127 -4.79 0.05 -16.22
CA LEU A 127 -3.89 0.66 -15.25
C LEU A 127 -4.18 0.10 -13.84
N LEU A 128 -3.16 0.04 -13.00
CA LEU A 128 -3.29 -0.43 -11.62
C LEU A 128 -4.25 0.46 -10.81
N ILE A 129 -4.37 1.75 -11.17
CA ILE A 129 -5.34 2.67 -10.55
C ILE A 129 -6.79 2.16 -10.64
N ASP A 130 -7.19 1.53 -11.75
CA ASP A 130 -8.54 0.99 -11.90
C ASP A 130 -8.80 -0.12 -10.89
N ARG A 131 -7.81 -1.00 -10.71
CA ARG A 131 -7.85 -2.08 -9.73
C ARG A 131 -7.83 -1.56 -8.28
N ILE A 132 -7.10 -0.47 -8.01
CA ILE A 132 -7.12 0.20 -6.72
C ILE A 132 -8.51 0.75 -6.41
N VAL A 133 -9.15 1.43 -7.38
CA VAL A 133 -10.51 1.95 -7.22
C VAL A 133 -11.51 0.82 -6.99
N GLU A 134 -11.40 -0.27 -7.75
CA GLU A 134 -12.26 -1.45 -7.60
C GLU A 134 -12.11 -2.07 -6.21
N ALA A 135 -10.87 -2.26 -5.73
CA ALA A 135 -10.60 -2.78 -4.40
C ALA A 135 -11.13 -1.86 -3.28
N ILE A 136 -11.03 -0.53 -3.42
CA ILE A 136 -11.56 0.43 -2.45
C ILE A 136 -13.09 0.38 -2.40
N CYS A 137 -13.76 0.21 -3.55
CA CYS A 137 -15.21 0.15 -3.64
C CYS A 137 -15.79 -1.22 -3.25
N SER A 138 -15.02 -2.31 -3.40
CA SER A 138 -15.43 -3.70 -3.14
C SER A 138 -16.11 -3.94 -1.77
N PRO A 139 -15.66 -3.34 -0.64
CA PRO A 139 -16.29 -3.55 0.65
C PRO A 139 -17.67 -2.89 0.83
N PHE A 140 -18.11 -2.03 -0.11
CA PHE A 140 -19.42 -1.39 -0.06
C PHE A 140 -20.48 -2.26 -0.76
N TYR A 141 -21.50 -2.67 -0.01
CA TYR A 141 -22.60 -3.51 -0.52
C TYR A 141 -23.98 -2.94 -0.13
N GLY A 142 -24.06 -1.62 0.02
CA GLY A 142 -25.27 -0.88 0.34
C GLY A 142 -25.33 -0.39 1.79
N PRO A 143 -26.52 0.00 2.29
CA PRO A 143 -26.67 0.68 3.58
C PRO A 143 -26.30 -0.18 4.80
N ASN A 144 -26.20 -1.50 4.63
CA ASN A 144 -25.85 -2.44 5.69
C ASN A 144 -24.33 -2.58 5.91
N THR A 145 -23.50 -1.94 5.09
CA THR A 145 -22.05 -1.92 5.30
C THR A 145 -21.72 -1.21 6.61
N ASP A 146 -20.71 -1.69 7.34
CA ASP A 146 -20.23 -1.07 8.58
C ASP A 146 -19.91 0.42 8.40
N GLU A 147 -20.40 1.28 9.31
CA GLU A 147 -20.21 2.74 9.21
C GLU A 147 -18.74 3.15 9.19
N GLY A 148 -17.88 2.42 9.92
CA GLY A 148 -16.44 2.65 9.92
C GLY A 148 -15.81 2.35 8.56
N VAL A 149 -16.26 1.29 7.90
CA VAL A 149 -15.87 0.96 6.51
C VAL A 149 -16.37 2.02 5.55
N GLN A 150 -17.65 2.41 5.61
CA GLN A 150 -18.24 3.44 4.74
C GLN A 150 -17.46 4.76 4.84
N LEU A 151 -17.14 5.19 6.07
CA LEU A 151 -16.37 6.41 6.30
C LEU A 151 -14.96 6.32 5.71
N GLN A 152 -14.29 5.17 5.81
CA GLN A 152 -12.96 4.99 5.24
C GLN A 152 -12.98 4.99 3.71
N ILE A 153 -13.98 4.35 3.08
CA ILE A 153 -14.15 4.38 1.63
C ILE A 153 -14.29 5.84 1.17
N LEU A 154 -15.16 6.62 1.81
CA LEU A 154 -15.35 8.03 1.46
C LEU A 154 -14.05 8.83 1.60
N LYS A 155 -13.27 8.61 2.67
CA LYS A 155 -11.98 9.28 2.86
C LYS A 155 -11.00 8.97 1.74
N VAL A 156 -10.83 7.70 1.39
CA VAL A 156 -9.87 7.28 0.37
C VAL A 156 -10.28 7.83 -1.00
N MET A 157 -11.56 7.71 -1.35
CA MET A 157 -12.09 8.19 -2.63
C MET A 157 -11.91 9.70 -2.81
N ASN A 158 -12.07 10.49 -1.75
CA ASN A 158 -11.79 11.92 -1.79
C ASN A 158 -10.32 12.22 -2.11
N HIS A 159 -9.37 11.48 -1.52
CA HIS A 159 -7.95 11.67 -1.81
C HIS A 159 -7.61 11.26 -3.25
N LEU A 160 -8.23 10.18 -3.75
CA LEU A 160 -8.05 9.72 -5.12
C LEU A 160 -8.53 10.77 -6.12
N LEU A 161 -9.69 11.38 -5.87
CA LEU A 161 -10.26 12.43 -6.71
C LEU A 161 -9.36 13.68 -6.76
N ILE A 162 -8.79 14.09 -5.62
CA ILE A 162 -7.87 15.23 -5.53
C ILE A 162 -6.59 15.00 -6.36
N ILE A 163 -6.13 13.76 -6.47
CA ILE A 163 -4.91 13.44 -7.23
C ILE A 163 -5.20 13.36 -8.74
N LEU A 164 -6.42 13.03 -9.13
CA LEU A 164 -6.84 12.91 -10.53
C LEU A 164 -7.29 14.24 -11.16
N LEU A 165 -7.59 15.28 -10.36
CA LEU A 165 -7.98 16.63 -10.79
C LEU A 165 -6.80 17.60 -10.79
#